data_AF-A0A8T4SXZ9-F1
#
_entry.id   AF-A0A8T4SXZ9-F1
#
_cell.length_a   1.000
_cell.length_b   1.000
_cell.length_c   1.000
_cell.angle_alpha   90.00
_cell.angle_beta   90.00
_cell.angle_gamma   90.00
#
_symmetry.space_group_name_H-M   'P 1'
#
loop_
_entity.id
_entity.type
_entity.pdbx_description
1 polymer ?
#
loop_
_entity_poly.entity_id
_entity_poly.type
_entity_poly.pdbx_seq_one_letter_code
_entity_poly.pdbx_strand_id
1 'polypeptide(L)'
;MPDFSEFFFTLQSYGFYEFFLPFLLIFSIVFAILQKIRVLGDKKGVHIVVALAVGLLAIQNSFVVFLINNFLTNIALVIILIIMFLVILGLLAGDQVGAAKINWIILVVALVGIFWALFYDFFAGTWVLPQLFTMNSSSQGSLLTILIFVVVIYMVVGGFGGEKSKDAGPLFELKGRP
;
A
#
# COMPACT_ATOMS: atom_id res chain seq x y z
N MET A 1 43.26 -3.24 13.72
CA MET A 1 42.05 -2.64 14.30
C MET A 1 40.91 -3.08 13.43
N PRO A 2 39.79 -3.60 13.98
CA PRO A 2 38.64 -3.92 13.15
C PRO A 2 38.21 -2.65 12.43
N ASP A 3 38.12 -2.72 11.11
CA ASP A 3 37.62 -1.60 10.32
C ASP A 3 36.10 -1.45 10.56
N PHE A 4 35.54 -0.26 10.39
CA PHE A 4 34.10 -0.03 10.60
C PHE A 4 33.25 -0.99 9.78
N SER A 5 33.69 -1.30 8.56
CA SER A 5 33.07 -2.30 7.68
C SER A 5 32.98 -3.68 8.34
N GLU A 6 34.03 -4.11 9.03
CA GLU A 6 34.11 -5.42 9.69
C GLU A 6 33.14 -5.52 10.87
N PHE A 7 32.94 -4.43 11.60
CA PHE A 7 31.90 -4.33 12.64
C PHE A 7 30.49 -4.49 12.06
N PHE A 8 30.19 -3.83 10.94
CA PHE A 8 28.89 -3.95 10.27
C PHE A 8 28.64 -5.36 9.73
N PHE A 9 29.64 -5.96 9.09
CA PHE A 9 29.54 -7.35 8.63
C PHE A 9 29.33 -8.33 9.78
N THR A 10 29.96 -8.09 10.92
CA THR A 10 29.79 -8.90 12.13
C THR A 10 28.36 -8.77 12.69
N LEU A 11 27.82 -7.55 12.79
CA LEU A 11 26.43 -7.35 13.22
C LEU A 11 25.44 -8.01 12.25
N GLN A 12 25.69 -7.88 10.95
CA GLN A 12 24.86 -8.50 9.93
C GLN A 12 24.91 -10.02 10.00
N SER A 13 26.09 -10.63 10.22
CA SER A 13 26.22 -12.09 10.30
C SER A 13 25.54 -12.69 11.55
N TYR A 14 25.40 -11.91 12.62
CA TYR A 14 24.59 -12.29 13.79
C TYR A 14 23.08 -12.03 13.61
N GLY A 15 22.64 -11.60 12.43
CA GLY A 15 21.24 -11.30 12.14
C GLY A 15 20.72 -10.07 12.87
N PHE A 16 21.60 -9.15 13.30
CA PHE A 16 21.19 -7.97 14.05
C PHE A 16 20.10 -7.20 13.31
N TYR A 17 20.27 -6.92 12.03
CA TYR A 17 19.25 -6.19 11.25
C TYR A 17 17.95 -6.98 11.07
N GLU A 18 18.06 -8.30 10.84
CA GLU A 18 16.93 -9.18 10.56
C GLU A 18 15.99 -9.37 11.75
N PHE A 19 16.52 -9.28 12.98
CA PHE A 19 15.74 -9.41 14.21
C PHE A 19 15.51 -8.07 14.92
N PHE A 20 16.49 -7.17 14.94
CA PHE A 20 16.41 -5.92 15.69
C PHE A 20 15.48 -4.89 15.05
N LEU A 21 15.48 -4.80 13.70
CA LEU A 21 14.55 -3.92 12.99
C LEU A 21 13.08 -4.30 13.21
N PRO A 22 12.65 -5.56 13.01
CA PRO A 22 11.27 -5.94 13.30
C PRO A 22 10.95 -5.83 14.79
N PHE A 23 11.88 -6.15 15.70
CA PHE A 23 11.71 -5.91 17.14
C PHE A 23 11.34 -4.45 17.43
N LEU A 24 12.15 -3.50 16.96
CA LEU A 24 11.93 -2.07 17.21
C LEU A 24 10.59 -1.61 16.64
N LEU A 25 10.19 -2.13 15.48
CA LEU A 25 8.91 -1.81 14.87
C LEU A 25 7.74 -2.29 15.74
N ILE A 26 7.75 -3.57 16.14
CA ILE A 26 6.70 -4.16 16.98
C ILE A 26 6.65 -3.43 18.31
N PHE A 27 7.78 -3.25 18.97
CA PHE A 27 7.91 -2.50 20.21
C PHE A 27 7.27 -1.12 20.08
N SER A 28 7.64 -0.36 19.04
CA SER A 28 7.16 1.01 18.85
C SER A 28 5.66 1.06 18.58
N ILE A 29 5.13 0.17 17.74
CA ILE A 29 3.70 0.10 17.41
C ILE A 29 2.90 -0.29 18.66
N VAL A 30 3.31 -1.35 19.36
CA VAL A 30 2.64 -1.81 20.57
C VAL A 30 2.69 -0.72 21.63
N PHE A 31 3.86 -0.11 21.87
CA PHE A 31 4.00 1.01 22.80
C PHE A 31 3.07 2.19 22.45
N ALA A 32 3.03 2.59 21.19
CA ALA A 32 2.17 3.68 20.71
C ALA A 32 0.67 3.35 20.89
N ILE A 33 0.27 2.12 20.59
CA ILE A 33 -1.11 1.65 20.79
C ILE A 33 -1.45 1.71 22.28
N LEU A 34 -0.62 1.13 23.15
CA LEU A 34 -0.83 1.14 24.61
C LEU A 34 -0.94 2.56 25.18
N GLN A 35 -0.11 3.49 24.70
CA GLN A 35 -0.22 4.91 25.07
C GLN A 35 -1.52 5.55 24.57
N LYS A 36 -1.97 5.21 23.36
CA LYS A 36 -3.17 5.80 22.75
C LYS A 36 -4.45 5.31 23.42
N ILE A 37 -4.55 4.01 23.70
CA ILE A 37 -5.76 3.39 24.27
C ILE A 37 -5.80 3.45 25.80
N ARG A 38 -4.66 3.74 26.46
CA ARG A 38 -4.54 3.87 27.92
C ARG A 38 -5.08 2.67 28.71
N VAL A 39 -4.99 1.46 28.15
CA VAL A 39 -5.57 0.24 28.75
C VAL A 39 -4.95 -0.12 30.11
N LEU A 40 -3.67 0.23 30.33
CA LEU A 40 -2.96 0.04 31.60
C LEU A 40 -2.89 1.33 32.44
N GLY A 41 -3.78 2.29 32.15
CA GLY A 41 -3.75 3.65 32.70
C GLY A 41 -2.67 4.53 32.07
N ASP A 42 -2.39 5.69 32.68
CA ASP A 42 -1.44 6.68 32.16
C ASP A 42 0.00 6.46 32.66
N LYS A 43 0.39 5.19 32.86
CA LYS A 43 1.71 4.80 33.38
C LYS A 43 2.67 4.47 32.23
N LYS A 44 3.40 5.48 31.73
CA LYS A 44 4.35 5.33 30.61
C LYS A 44 5.36 4.18 30.81
N GLY A 45 5.89 4.01 32.03
CA GLY A 45 6.85 2.93 32.33
C GLY A 45 6.28 1.54 32.12
N VAL A 46 5.01 1.32 32.49
CA VAL A 46 4.34 0.02 32.30
C VAL A 46 4.14 -0.26 30.81
N HIS A 47 3.73 0.75 30.03
CA HIS A 47 3.59 0.63 28.58
C HIS A 47 4.90 0.24 27.90
N ILE A 48 6.04 0.80 28.32
CA ILE A 48 7.36 0.45 27.79
C ILE A 48 7.69 -1.01 28.08
N VAL A 49 7.54 -1.45 29.34
CA VAL A 49 7.88 -2.82 29.74
C VAL A 49 7.03 -3.84 29.00
N VAL A 50 5.71 -3.59 28.89
CA VAL A 50 4.80 -4.50 28.17
C VAL A 50 5.12 -4.53 26.69
N ALA A 51 5.32 -3.38 26.05
CA ALA A 51 5.68 -3.33 24.64
C ALA A 51 7.02 -4.02 24.35
N LEU A 52 7.99 -3.88 25.26
CA LEU A 52 9.30 -4.52 25.13
C LEU A 52 9.18 -6.04 25.27
N ALA A 53 8.41 -6.52 26.25
CA ALA A 53 8.12 -7.95 26.40
C ALA A 53 7.41 -8.52 25.16
N VAL A 54 6.39 -7.84 24.64
CA VAL A 54 5.67 -8.26 23.43
C VAL A 54 6.58 -8.26 22.21
N GLY A 55 7.41 -7.22 22.02
CA GLY A 55 8.37 -7.16 20.92
C GLY A 55 9.39 -8.29 20.98
N LEU A 56 9.95 -8.59 22.15
CA LEU A 56 10.89 -9.70 22.33
C LEU A 56 10.25 -11.08 22.12
N LEU A 57 9.01 -11.27 22.57
CA LEU A 57 8.27 -12.51 22.33
C LEU A 57 7.93 -12.68 20.84
N ALA A 58 7.60 -11.59 20.15
CA ALA A 58 7.25 -11.62 18.74
C ALA A 58 8.43 -12.04 17.84
N ILE A 59 9.65 -11.59 18.16
CA ILE A 59 10.84 -11.99 17.38
C ILE A 59 11.25 -13.45 17.56
N GLN A 60 10.79 -14.11 18.62
CA GLN A 60 11.04 -15.54 18.82
C GLN A 60 10.37 -16.38 17.72
N ASN A 61 9.30 -15.88 17.11
CA ASN A 61 8.60 -16.57 16.04
C ASN A 61 9.15 -16.15 14.68
N SER A 62 9.88 -17.06 14.02
CA SER A 62 10.48 -16.82 12.69
C SER A 62 9.46 -16.44 11.62
N PHE A 63 8.21 -16.92 11.72
CA PHE A 63 7.15 -16.54 10.79
C PHE A 63 6.72 -15.08 10.97
N VAL A 64 6.62 -14.60 12.22
CA VAL A 64 6.31 -13.20 12.51
C VAL A 64 7.42 -12.28 12.02
N VAL A 65 8.67 -12.65 12.27
CA VAL A 65 9.85 -11.92 11.77
C VAL A 65 9.83 -11.84 10.25
N PHE A 66 9.61 -12.97 9.56
CA PHE A 66 9.50 -13.02 8.11
C PHE A 66 8.38 -12.12 7.58
N LEU A 67 7.19 -12.21 8.17
CA LEU A 67 6.06 -11.36 7.80
C LEU A 67 6.42 -9.89 7.92
N ILE A 68 6.95 -9.46 9.07
CA ILE A 68 7.25 -8.04 9.31
C ILE A 68 8.35 -7.54 8.38
N ASN A 69 9.37 -8.35 8.09
CA ASN A 69 10.40 -7.97 7.12
C ASN A 69 9.81 -7.76 5.71
N ASN A 70 8.92 -8.64 5.27
CA ASN A 70 8.22 -8.44 3.98
C ASN A 70 7.33 -7.20 3.99
N PHE A 71 6.57 -6.99 5.06
CA PHE A 71 5.74 -5.80 5.23
C PHE A 71 6.57 -4.52 5.24
N LEU A 72 7.71 -4.50 5.96
CA LEU A 72 8.61 -3.36 6.03
C LEU A 72 9.17 -3.00 4.66
N THR A 73 9.69 -3.98 3.92
CA THR A 73 10.20 -3.75 2.57
C THR A 73 9.10 -3.19 1.67
N ASN A 74 7.90 -3.77 1.69
CA ASN A 74 6.79 -3.30 0.86
C ASN A 74 6.30 -1.90 1.23
N ILE A 75 6.16 -1.59 2.53
CA ILE A 75 5.77 -0.25 2.99
C ILE A 75 6.84 0.78 2.64
N ALA A 76 8.13 0.45 2.81
CA ALA A 76 9.23 1.33 2.44
C ALA A 76 9.19 1.66 0.94
N LEU A 77 8.97 0.65 0.08
CA LEU A 77 8.80 0.84 -1.36
C LEU A 77 7.58 1.73 -1.68
N VAL A 78 6.43 1.49 -1.03
CA VAL A 78 5.24 2.34 -1.20
C VAL A 78 5.55 3.80 -0.83
N ILE A 79 6.18 4.04 0.32
CA ILE A 79 6.51 5.40 0.78
C ILE A 79 7.45 6.07 -0.21
N ILE A 80 8.50 5.38 -0.68
CA ILE A 80 9.43 5.91 -1.68
C ILE A 80 8.67 6.25 -2.97
N LEU A 81 7.81 5.36 -3.46
CA LEU A 81 7.00 5.62 -4.67
C LEU A 81 6.06 6.80 -4.50
N ILE A 82 5.39 6.93 -3.35
CA ILE A 82 4.53 8.08 -3.05
C ILE A 82 5.35 9.37 -3.03
N ILE A 83 6.53 9.37 -2.39
CA ILE A 83 7.41 10.54 -2.36
C ILE A 83 7.85 10.89 -3.78
N MET A 84 8.31 9.92 -4.58
CA MET A 84 8.71 10.15 -5.97
C MET A 84 7.56 10.72 -6.79
N PHE A 85 6.35 10.18 -6.62
CA PHE A 85 5.15 10.65 -7.28
C PHE A 85 4.77 12.08 -6.86
N LEU A 86 4.80 12.38 -5.56
CA LEU A 86 4.54 13.72 -5.02
C LEU A 86 5.59 14.74 -5.50
N VAL A 87 6.85 14.34 -5.68
CA VAL A 87 7.90 15.19 -6.24
C VAL A 87 7.61 15.51 -7.71
N ILE A 88 7.23 14.52 -8.51
CA ILE A 88 6.84 14.73 -9.91
C ILE A 88 5.61 15.64 -9.98
N LEU A 89 4.58 15.38 -9.17
CA LEU A 89 3.40 16.25 -9.11
C LEU A 89 3.74 17.67 -8.66
N GLY A 90 4.56 17.84 -7.64
CA GLY A 90 4.98 19.15 -7.17
C GLY A 90 5.78 19.91 -8.24
N LEU A 91 6.62 19.22 -8.99
CA LEU A 91 7.37 19.79 -10.11
C LEU A 91 6.46 20.19 -11.28
N LEU A 92 5.48 19.34 -11.63
CA LEU A 92 4.57 19.57 -12.76
C LEU A 92 3.47 20.60 -12.45
N ALA A 93 2.98 20.64 -11.21
CA ALA A 93 1.83 21.46 -10.85
C ALA A 93 2.18 22.95 -10.61
N GLY A 94 3.45 23.27 -10.35
CA GLY A 94 3.89 24.65 -10.08
C GLY A 94 3.05 25.33 -8.98
N ASP A 95 2.90 26.66 -9.05
CA ASP A 95 2.12 27.46 -8.10
C ASP A 95 0.58 27.35 -8.31
N GLN A 96 0.13 26.53 -9.27
CA GLN A 96 -1.29 26.39 -9.65
C GLN A 96 -1.99 25.15 -9.09
N VAL A 97 -1.41 24.53 -8.04
CA VAL A 97 -2.05 23.44 -7.27
C VAL A 97 -3.44 23.85 -6.73
N GLY A 98 -3.73 25.16 -6.63
CA GLY A 98 -5.04 25.66 -6.22
C GLY A 98 -6.18 25.53 -7.24
N ALA A 99 -5.92 25.25 -8.52
CA ALA A 99 -6.96 25.29 -9.57
C ALA A 99 -7.09 24.01 -10.41
N ALA A 100 -6.12 23.09 -10.33
CA ALA A 100 -6.25 21.81 -11.00
C ALA A 100 -7.22 20.93 -10.21
N LYS A 101 -8.45 20.77 -10.71
CA LYS A 101 -9.28 19.56 -10.48
C LYS A 101 -8.53 18.33 -11.03
N ILE A 102 -7.33 18.05 -10.53
CA ILE A 102 -6.77 16.72 -10.60
C ILE A 102 -7.77 15.87 -9.84
N ASN A 103 -8.52 15.08 -10.60
CA ASN A 103 -9.49 14.14 -10.10
C ASN A 103 -8.76 13.32 -9.03
N TRP A 104 -8.98 13.60 -7.75
CA TRP A 104 -8.39 12.85 -6.63
C TRP A 104 -8.60 11.35 -6.80
N ILE A 105 -9.63 10.96 -7.55
CA ILE A 105 -9.90 9.62 -8.06
C ILE A 105 -8.70 9.00 -8.81
N ILE A 106 -8.01 9.72 -9.70
CA ILE A 106 -6.84 9.19 -10.43
C ILE A 106 -5.67 8.95 -9.47
N LEU A 107 -5.48 9.86 -8.50
CA LEU A 107 -4.42 9.75 -7.50
C LEU A 107 -4.69 8.57 -6.56
N VAL A 108 -5.92 8.42 -6.09
CA VAL A 108 -6.37 7.31 -5.24
C VAL A 108 -6.28 5.98 -6.00
N VAL A 109 -6.70 5.93 -7.26
CA VAL A 109 -6.63 4.72 -8.09
C VAL A 109 -5.19 4.32 -8.38
N ALA A 110 -4.29 5.27 -8.65
CA ALA A 110 -2.86 4.98 -8.83
C ALA A 110 -2.23 4.45 -7.52
N LEU A 111 -2.55 5.06 -6.38
CA LEU A 111 -2.11 4.61 -5.06
C LEU A 111 -2.61 3.20 -4.74
N VAL A 112 -3.88 2.93 -5.00
CA VAL A 112 -4.49 1.60 -4.80
C VAL A 112 -3.91 0.57 -5.76
N GLY A 113 -3.61 0.94 -7.00
CA GLY A 113 -2.96 0.06 -7.98
C GLY A 113 -1.52 -0.30 -7.59
N ILE A 114 -0.74 0.68 -7.12
CA ILE A 114 0.61 0.47 -6.61
C ILE A 114 0.58 -0.39 -5.35
N PHE A 115 -0.35 -0.11 -4.43
CA PHE A 115 -0.58 -0.92 -3.25
C PHE A 115 -0.93 -2.37 -3.64
N TRP A 116 -1.84 -2.57 -4.58
CA TRP A 116 -2.19 -3.91 -5.03
C TRP A 116 -1.01 -4.65 -5.67
N ALA A 117 -0.21 -3.98 -6.52
CA ALA A 117 0.94 -4.59 -7.18
C ALA A 117 2.05 -5.00 -6.21
N LEU A 118 2.33 -4.18 -5.19
CA LEU A 118 3.39 -4.45 -4.22
C LEU A 118 3.00 -5.49 -3.17
N PHE A 119 1.70 -5.62 -2.89
CA PHE A 119 1.18 -6.62 -1.97
C PHE A 119 0.60 -7.85 -2.67
N TYR A 120 0.76 -7.96 -4.00
CA TYR A 120 0.25 -9.10 -4.77
C TYR A 120 0.76 -10.43 -4.20
N ASP A 121 2.07 -10.58 -3.97
CA ASP A 121 2.65 -11.81 -3.43
C ASP A 121 2.19 -12.08 -1.99
N PHE A 122 1.96 -11.03 -1.20
CA PHE A 122 1.40 -11.15 0.14
C PHE A 122 -0.04 -11.70 0.10
N PHE A 123 -0.92 -11.12 -0.72
CA PHE A 123 -2.31 -11.55 -0.84
C PHE A 123 -2.48 -12.88 -1.59
N ALA A 124 -1.67 -13.12 -2.63
CA ALA A 124 -1.68 -14.34 -3.44
C ALA A 124 -1.05 -15.54 -2.72
N GLY A 125 -0.09 -15.31 -1.82
CA GLY A 125 0.64 -16.37 -1.10
C GLY A 125 0.06 -16.75 0.26
N THR A 126 -0.69 -15.87 0.94
CA THR A 126 -1.12 -16.08 2.33
C THR A 126 -2.62 -16.31 2.55
N TRP A 127 -3.48 -15.98 1.57
CA TRP A 127 -4.90 -16.31 1.64
C TRP A 127 -5.15 -17.69 1.06
N VAL A 128 -5.51 -18.61 1.95
CA VAL A 128 -6.02 -19.96 1.67
C VAL A 128 -7.37 -19.84 0.92
N LEU A 129 -7.30 -19.49 -0.36
CA LEU A 129 -8.30 -19.85 -1.35
C LEU A 129 -7.60 -20.79 -2.35
N PRO A 130 -8.19 -21.95 -2.63
CA PRO A 130 -7.46 -23.20 -2.65
C PRO A 130 -6.49 -23.32 -3.82
N GLN A 131 -5.49 -24.15 -3.57
CA GLN A 131 -4.40 -24.63 -4.43
C GLN A 131 -4.90 -25.40 -5.67
N LEU A 132 -6.04 -25.02 -6.25
CA LEU A 132 -6.65 -25.56 -7.46
C LEU A 132 -6.27 -24.77 -8.73
N PHE A 133 -5.69 -23.58 -8.59
CA PHE A 133 -5.14 -22.80 -9.71
C PHE A 133 -3.61 -22.73 -9.69
N THR A 134 -2.97 -23.33 -8.69
CA THR A 134 -1.50 -23.41 -8.58
C THR A 134 -0.95 -24.59 -9.36
N MET A 135 -1.32 -24.70 -10.63
CA MET A 135 -0.53 -25.44 -11.62
C MET A 135 0.23 -24.44 -12.49
N ASN A 136 1.49 -24.26 -12.09
CA ASN A 136 2.66 -23.99 -12.92
C ASN A 136 2.67 -22.75 -13.85
N SER A 137 3.78 -22.02 -13.70
CA SER A 137 4.46 -21.17 -14.69
C SER A 137 3.94 -19.75 -14.86
N SER A 138 4.37 -18.87 -13.94
CA SER A 138 5.08 -17.60 -14.16
C SER A 138 4.52 -16.55 -15.15
N SER A 139 3.35 -16.78 -15.75
CA SER A 139 2.79 -15.98 -16.85
C SER A 139 1.31 -15.66 -16.66
N GLN A 140 0.62 -16.31 -15.73
CA GLN A 140 -0.81 -16.04 -15.48
C GLN A 140 -1.02 -14.87 -14.50
N GLY A 141 -0.13 -14.70 -13.52
CA GLY A 141 -0.18 -13.55 -12.60
C GLY A 141 0.09 -12.21 -13.28
N SER A 142 0.99 -12.18 -14.26
CA SER A 142 1.30 -10.97 -15.04
C SER A 142 0.16 -10.60 -15.99
N LEU A 143 -0.49 -11.58 -16.64
CA LEU A 143 -1.63 -11.33 -17.51
C LEU A 143 -2.87 -10.85 -16.74
N LEU A 144 -3.14 -11.43 -15.57
CA LEU A 144 -4.26 -10.98 -14.73
C LEU A 144 -4.02 -9.56 -14.20
N THR A 145 -2.78 -9.25 -13.82
CA THR A 145 -2.38 -7.90 -13.37
C THR A 145 -2.54 -6.88 -14.49
N ILE A 146 -2.09 -7.21 -15.70
CA ILE A 146 -2.28 -6.36 -16.90
C ILE A 146 -3.77 -6.20 -17.21
N LEU A 147 -4.56 -7.26 -17.13
CA LEU A 147 -6.01 -7.23 -17.40
C LEU A 147 -6.75 -6.35 -16.39
N ILE A 148 -6.41 -6.43 -15.10
CA ILE A 148 -6.97 -5.56 -14.06
C ILE A 148 -6.53 -4.11 -14.30
N PHE A 149 -5.26 -3.87 -14.67
CA PHE A 149 -4.78 -2.53 -15.02
C PHE A 149 -5.55 -1.93 -16.21
N VAL A 150 -5.82 -2.73 -17.25
CA VAL A 150 -6.60 -2.33 -18.42
C VAL A 150 -8.07 -2.06 -18.06
N VAL A 151 -8.68 -2.87 -17.19
CA VAL A 151 -10.06 -2.66 -16.73
C VAL A 151 -10.17 -1.39 -15.88
N VAL A 152 -9.19 -1.13 -15.01
CA VAL A 152 -9.14 0.10 -14.22
C VAL A 152 -8.94 1.32 -15.11
N ILE A 153 -8.03 1.25 -16.10
CA ILE A 153 -7.86 2.32 -17.10
C ILE A 153 -9.15 2.51 -17.91
N TYR A 154 -9.81 1.44 -18.33
CA TYR A 154 -11.06 1.52 -19.10
C TYR A 154 -12.20 2.12 -18.27
N MET A 155 -12.32 1.81 -16.98
CA MET A 155 -13.28 2.49 -16.09
C MET A 155 -12.95 3.96 -15.88
N VAL A 156 -11.68 4.31 -15.76
CA VAL A 156 -11.23 5.70 -15.52
C VAL A 156 -11.35 6.55 -16.79
N VAL A 157 -11.04 5.99 -17.95
CA VAL A 157 -11.14 6.67 -19.27
C VAL A 157 -12.59 6.66 -19.78
N GLY A 158 -13.35 5.59 -19.53
CA GLY A 158 -14.77 5.45 -19.88
C GLY A 158 -15.70 6.36 -19.07
N GLY A 159 -15.24 6.88 -17.93
CA GLY A 159 -15.96 7.88 -17.12
C GLY A 159 -16.00 9.29 -17.70
N PHE A 160 -15.46 9.53 -18.90
CA PHE A 160 -15.39 10.88 -19.51
C PHE A 160 -15.96 11.00 -20.92
N GLY A 161 -16.76 10.05 -21.41
CA GLY A 161 -17.35 10.14 -22.75
C GLY A 161 -18.69 9.45 -22.86
N GLY A 162 -19.77 10.10 -22.42
CA GLY A 162 -21.08 9.45 -22.43
C GLY A 162 -22.29 10.35 -22.25
N GLU A 163 -22.34 11.54 -22.88
CA GLU A 163 -23.63 12.18 -23.10
C GLU A 163 -23.62 13.12 -24.32
N LYS A 164 -23.93 12.58 -25.50
CA LYS A 164 -24.75 13.24 -26.54
C LYS A 164 -25.24 12.20 -27.54
N SER A 165 -26.46 11.72 -27.34
CA SER A 165 -27.36 11.32 -28.43
C SER A 165 -28.77 11.21 -27.89
N LYS A 166 -29.62 12.18 -28.25
CA LYS A 166 -31.05 12.04 -28.61
C LYS A 166 -31.70 13.42 -28.71
N ASP A 167 -31.34 14.17 -29.75
CA ASP A 167 -32.26 15.14 -30.36
C ASP A 167 -32.50 14.70 -31.80
N ALA A 168 -33.45 13.78 -31.93
CA ALA A 168 -34.01 13.35 -33.21
C ALA A 168 -35.50 13.00 -33.03
N GLY A 169 -36.32 14.05 -33.07
CA GLY A 169 -37.69 14.05 -33.61
C GLY A 169 -38.86 13.76 -32.65
N PRO A 170 -40.11 14.07 -33.06
CA PRO A 170 -40.52 14.59 -34.36
C PRO A 170 -41.30 15.93 -34.32
N LEU A 171 -41.24 16.62 -35.46
CA LEU A 171 -42.26 17.55 -35.94
C LEU A 171 -43.65 16.87 -35.90
N PHE A 172 -44.70 17.70 -35.72
CA PHE A 172 -46.13 17.37 -35.65
C PHE A 172 -46.68 17.13 -34.23
N GLU A 173 -47.04 18.21 -33.53
CA GLU A 173 -48.33 18.37 -32.82
C GLU A 173 -48.55 19.84 -32.43
N LEU A 174 -48.83 20.70 -33.41
CA LEU A 174 -49.54 21.97 -33.17
C LEU A 174 -50.59 22.17 -34.27
N LYS A 175 -51.61 21.30 -34.22
CA LYS A 175 -52.92 21.53 -34.84
C LYS A 175 -53.90 21.85 -33.70
N GLY A 176 -54.37 23.11 -33.64
CA GLY A 176 -55.66 23.45 -33.02
C GLY A 176 -55.65 24.38 -31.81
N ARG A 177 -55.54 25.70 -32.04
CA ARG A 177 -56.38 26.81 -31.49
C ARG A 177 -56.30 27.95 -32.52
N PRO A 178 -57.35 28.70 -32.88
CA PRO A 178 -58.34 29.32 -31.99
C PRO A 178 -59.52 28.44 -31.61
#